data_AF-A0A1L7CXA8-F1
#
_entry.id   AF-A0A1L7CXA8-F1
#
_cell.length_a   1.000
_cell.length_b   1.000
_cell.length_c   1.000
_cell.angle_alpha   90.00
_cell.angle_beta   90.00
_cell.angle_gamma   90.00
#
_symmetry.space_group_name_H-M   'P 1'
#
loop_
_entity.id
_entity.type
_entity.pdbx_description
1 polymer ?
#
loop_
_entity_poly.entity_id
_entity_poly.type
_entity_poly.pdbx_seq_one_letter_code
_entity_poly.pdbx_strand_id
1 'polypeptide(L)'
;MTTPGIAHTAPGGLAPVWWEPLLIDGADWTWSASIHGEHTITAGELIMDGRRWPAEVTAHTISLRVPAADHQHIGDHAAATLYLDLGDGTRIAWIHGRTTRGEAA
;
A
#
# COMPACT_ATOMS: atom_id res chain seq x y z
N MET A 1 -15.32 8.91 21.38
CA MET A 1 -15.08 7.45 21.37
C MET A 1 -13.89 7.19 20.48
N THR A 2 -12.73 6.93 21.07
CA THR A 2 -11.51 6.56 20.36
C THR A 2 -11.44 5.04 20.33
N THR A 3 -11.61 4.44 19.15
CA THR A 3 -11.36 3.00 18.97
C THR A 3 -9.84 2.78 18.97
N PRO A 4 -9.27 1.98 19.88
CA PRO A 4 -7.86 1.66 19.84
C PRO A 4 -7.64 0.63 18.72
N GLY A 5 -7.07 1.07 17.60
CA GLY A 5 -6.61 0.16 16.54
C GLY A 5 -5.44 -0.66 17.05
N ILE A 6 -5.66 -1.96 17.25
CA ILE A 6 -4.63 -2.91 17.67
C ILE A 6 -3.58 -2.97 16.55
N ALA A 7 -2.42 -2.35 16.79
CA ALA A 7 -1.21 -2.64 16.06
C ALA A 7 -0.74 -4.03 16.47
N HIS A 8 -1.13 -5.07 15.73
CA HIS A 8 -0.38 -6.32 15.75
C HIS A 8 0.93 -6.04 15.04
N THR A 9 1.97 -5.73 15.81
CA THR A 9 3.35 -5.61 15.33
C THR A 9 3.71 -6.91 14.62
N ALA A 10 3.95 -6.83 13.31
CA ALA A 10 4.63 -7.90 12.61
C ALA A 10 6.07 -8.03 13.16
N PRO A 11 6.76 -9.16 12.92
CA PRO A 11 8.15 -9.32 13.32
C PRO A 11 8.99 -8.11 12.84
N GLY A 12 9.85 -7.57 13.72
CA GLY A 12 10.76 -6.47 13.37
C GLY A 12 10.22 -5.05 13.47
N GLY A 13 9.05 -4.82 14.07
CA GLY A 13 8.53 -3.46 14.34
C GLY A 13 7.76 -2.83 13.17
N LEU A 14 7.45 -3.61 12.13
CA LEU A 14 6.57 -3.19 11.04
C LEU A 14 5.11 -3.46 11.45
N ALA A 15 4.45 -2.47 12.04
CA ALA A 15 3.01 -2.54 12.28
C ALA A 15 2.24 -2.09 11.03
N PRO A 16 1.16 -2.79 10.64
CA PRO A 16 0.33 -2.33 9.54
C PRO A 16 -0.24 -0.95 9.85
N VAL A 17 0.07 0.03 8.99
CA VAL A 17 -0.46 1.39 9.13
C VAL A 17 -1.80 1.47 8.41
N TRP A 18 -2.81 2.04 9.08
CA TRP A 18 -4.07 2.37 8.41
C TRP A 18 -3.86 3.57 7.49
N TRP A 19 -4.35 3.48 6.26
CA TRP A 19 -4.27 4.56 5.26
C TRP A 19 -5.52 4.62 4.38
N GLU A 20 -5.72 5.75 3.70
CA GLU A 20 -6.84 5.97 2.79
C GLU A 20 -6.34 6.58 1.47
N PRO A 21 -5.99 5.76 0.45
CA PRO A 21 -5.55 6.29 -0.83
C PRO A 21 -6.68 7.03 -1.56
N LEU A 22 -6.46 8.32 -1.83
CA LEU A 22 -7.33 9.15 -2.67
C LEU A 22 -7.05 8.89 -4.15
N LEU A 23 -7.97 8.25 -4.84
CA LEU A 23 -7.92 8.03 -6.28
C LEU A 23 -8.65 9.19 -6.98
N ILE A 24 -7.90 10.03 -7.70
CA ILE A 24 -8.45 11.15 -8.46
C ILE A 24 -8.66 10.70 -9.90
N ASP A 25 -9.87 10.88 -10.41
CA ASP A 25 -10.21 10.46 -11.76
C ASP A 25 -9.34 11.14 -12.83
N GLY A 26 -8.81 10.32 -13.75
CA GLY A 26 -7.98 10.78 -14.87
C GLY A 26 -6.52 11.08 -14.52
N ALA A 27 -6.10 10.90 -13.26
CA ALA A 27 -4.72 11.10 -12.82
C ALA A 27 -4.09 9.79 -12.35
N ASP A 28 -2.82 9.55 -12.65
CA ASP A 28 -2.12 8.43 -12.05
C ASP A 28 -2.04 8.61 -10.53
N TRP A 29 -2.35 7.55 -9.80
CA TRP A 29 -2.13 7.53 -8.38
C TRP A 29 -0.71 7.03 -8.09
N THR A 30 0.04 7.80 -7.31
CA THR A 30 1.39 7.43 -6.89
C THR A 30 1.54 7.54 -5.39
N TRP A 31 2.37 6.67 -4.83
CA TRP A 31 2.73 6.69 -3.42
C TRP A 31 4.15 6.18 -3.25
N SER A 32 4.86 6.72 -2.26
CA SER A 32 6.19 6.26 -1.91
C SER A 32 6.43 6.36 -0.42
N ALA A 33 7.23 5.44 0.12
CA ALA A 33 7.74 5.53 1.48
C ALA A 33 9.22 5.16 1.54
N SER A 34 9.92 5.78 2.49
CA SER A 34 11.26 5.38 2.86
C SER A 34 11.21 4.16 3.77
N ILE A 35 12.09 3.20 3.50
CA ILE A 35 12.28 2.01 4.33
C ILE A 35 13.38 2.32 5.34
N HIS A 36 13.09 2.10 6.61
CA HIS A 36 14.07 2.11 7.69
C HIS A 36 13.95 0.80 8.47
N GLY A 37 15.05 0.07 8.63
CA GLY A 37 15.07 -1.18 9.39
C GLY A 37 16.22 -2.10 8.99
N GLU A 38 16.35 -3.19 9.75
CA GLU A 38 17.37 -4.24 9.51
C GLU A 38 16.92 -5.26 8.45
N HIS A 39 15.63 -5.30 8.14
CA HIS A 39 15.08 -6.23 7.16
C HIS A 39 15.36 -5.75 5.73
N THR A 40 15.88 -6.64 4.91
CA THR A 40 15.97 -6.42 3.46
C THR A 40 14.61 -6.70 2.83
N ILE A 41 14.04 -5.71 2.15
CA ILE A 41 12.81 -5.87 1.36
C ILE A 41 13.21 -6.20 -0.07
N THR A 42 12.65 -7.25 -0.63
CA THR A 42 13.01 -7.79 -1.94
C THR A 42 11.95 -7.54 -2.99
N ALA A 43 10.68 -7.40 -2.60
CA ALA A 43 9.58 -7.04 -3.47
C ALA A 43 8.42 -6.41 -2.70
N GLY A 44 7.48 -5.80 -3.42
CA GLY A 44 6.20 -5.35 -2.87
C GLY A 44 5.08 -5.48 -3.89
N GLU A 45 3.85 -5.65 -3.41
CA GLU A 45 2.66 -5.80 -4.26
C GLU A 45 1.48 -5.08 -3.59
N LEU A 46 0.93 -4.07 -4.28
CA LEU A 46 -0.33 -3.45 -3.89
C LEU A 46 -1.49 -4.25 -4.47
N ILE A 47 -2.42 -4.64 -3.62
CA ILE A 47 -3.68 -5.26 -4.00
C ILE A 47 -4.81 -4.29 -3.69
N MET A 48 -5.56 -3.87 -4.71
CA MET A 48 -6.79 -3.10 -4.54
C MET A 48 -7.90 -3.69 -5.38
N ASP A 49 -9.05 -3.96 -4.78
CA ASP A 49 -10.23 -4.49 -5.47
C ASP A 49 -9.92 -5.75 -6.32
N GLY A 50 -9.07 -6.64 -5.80
CA GLY A 50 -8.62 -7.86 -6.46
C GLY A 50 -7.56 -7.69 -7.57
N ARG A 51 -7.23 -6.45 -7.95
CA ARG A 51 -6.17 -6.12 -8.91
C ARG A 51 -4.83 -5.93 -8.20
N ARG A 52 -3.73 -6.13 -8.94
CA ARG A 52 -2.36 -6.18 -8.40
C ARG A 52 -1.45 -5.22 -9.15
N TRP A 53 -0.67 -4.44 -8.41
CA TRP A 53 0.36 -3.57 -8.95
C TRP A 53 1.69 -3.83 -8.22
N PRO A 54 2.76 -4.18 -8.95
CA PRO A 54 4.06 -4.38 -8.34
C PRO A 54 4.59 -3.05 -7.80
N ALA A 55 5.21 -3.08 -6.63
CA ALA A 55 5.95 -1.97 -6.09
C ALA A 55 7.38 -1.98 -6.66
N GLU A 56 7.88 -0.80 -7.01
CA GLU A 56 9.29 -0.61 -7.25
C GLU A 56 9.99 -0.52 -5.91
N VAL A 57 10.89 -1.45 -5.63
CA VAL A 57 11.65 -1.52 -4.38
C VAL A 57 13.10 -1.21 -4.68
N THR A 58 13.64 -0.22 -3.97
CA THR A 58 15.08 0.06 -3.90
C THR A 58 15.61 -0.30 -2.53
N ALA A 59 16.91 -0.10 -2.29
CA ALA A 59 17.52 -0.32 -0.97
C ALA A 59 16.85 0.50 0.15
N HIS A 60 16.24 1.64 -0.17
CA HIS A 60 15.74 2.60 0.83
C HIS A 60 14.33 3.11 0.55
N THR A 61 13.72 2.76 -0.57
CA THR A 61 12.40 3.28 -0.95
C THR A 61 11.51 2.20 -1.54
N ILE A 62 10.22 2.35 -1.31
CA ILE A 62 9.17 1.64 -2.02
C ILE A 62 8.34 2.68 -2.74
N SER A 63 8.08 2.45 -4.02
CA SER A 63 7.24 3.32 -4.85
C SER A 63 6.16 2.49 -5.53
N LEU A 64 4.96 3.07 -5.63
CA LEU A 64 3.80 2.49 -6.29
C LEU A 64 3.26 3.47 -7.31
N ARG A 65 2.84 2.94 -8.46
CA ARG A 65 2.08 3.66 -9.46
C ARG A 65 0.90 2.82 -9.89
N VAL A 66 -0.29 3.39 -9.78
CA VAL A 66 -1.52 2.81 -10.30
C VAL A 66 -1.98 3.73 -11.43
N PRO A 67 -1.91 3.26 -12.69
CA PRO A 67 -2.30 4.07 -13.84
C PRO A 67 -3.76 4.53 -13.76
N ALA A 68 -4.06 5.71 -14.31
CA ALA A 68 -5.43 6.23 -14.36
C ALA A 68 -6.41 5.25 -15.04
N ALA A 69 -5.97 4.58 -16.10
CA ALA A 69 -6.78 3.57 -16.80
C ALA A 69 -7.13 2.35 -15.94
N ASP A 70 -6.34 2.08 -14.91
CA ASP A 70 -6.53 0.93 -14.03
C ASP A 70 -7.43 1.27 -12.85
N HIS A 71 -7.24 2.45 -12.23
CA HIS A 71 -8.00 2.82 -11.05
C HIS A 71 -9.42 3.30 -11.33
N GLN A 72 -9.78 3.62 -12.59
CA GLN A 72 -11.14 4.00 -12.97
C GLN A 72 -12.16 2.88 -12.67
N HIS A 73 -11.66 1.64 -12.61
CA HIS A 73 -12.43 0.44 -12.32
C HIS A 73 -12.46 0.05 -10.84
N ILE A 74 -11.76 0.79 -9.98
CA ILE A 74 -11.71 0.53 -8.55
C ILE A 74 -12.91 1.20 -7.89
N GLY A 75 -13.67 0.41 -7.13
CA GLY A 75 -14.80 0.91 -6.35
C GLY A 75 -14.40 1.93 -5.28
N ASP A 76 -15.33 2.80 -4.90
CA ASP A 76 -15.18 3.61 -3.69
C ASP A 76 -15.19 2.69 -2.45
N HIS A 77 -14.37 3.02 -1.44
CA HIS A 77 -14.14 2.20 -0.26
C HIS A 77 -13.64 0.76 -0.52
N ALA A 78 -13.06 0.50 -1.70
CA ALA A 78 -12.45 -0.79 -2.00
C ALA A 78 -11.25 -1.05 -1.08
N ALA A 79 -11.10 -2.30 -0.62
CA ALA A 79 -9.97 -2.67 0.22
C ALA A 79 -8.65 -2.52 -0.54
N ALA A 80 -7.66 -1.90 0.12
CA ALA A 80 -6.32 -1.68 -0.41
C ALA A 80 -5.28 -2.22 0.57
N THR A 81 -4.43 -3.15 0.12
CA THR A 81 -3.39 -3.77 0.93
C THR A 81 -2.04 -3.77 0.22
N LEU A 82 -1.02 -3.20 0.84
CA LEU A 82 0.37 -3.33 0.38
C LEU A 82 1.03 -4.50 1.12
N TYR A 83 1.44 -5.50 0.35
CA TYR A 83 2.29 -6.59 0.83
C TYR A 83 3.75 -6.31 0.53
N LEU A 84 4.64 -6.68 1.45
CA LEU A 84 6.09 -6.65 1.26
C LEU A 84 6.67 -8.04 1.43
N ASP A 85 7.60 -8.38 0.56
CA ASP A 85 8.41 -9.59 0.64
C ASP A 85 9.76 -9.25 1.27
N LEU A 86 10.12 -10.01 2.30
CA LEU A 86 11.38 -9.88 3.01
C LEU A 86 12.41 -10.86 2.44
N GLY A 87 13.69 -10.57 2.66
CA GLY A 87 14.81 -11.38 2.16
C GLY A 87 14.85 -12.82 2.70
N ASP A 88 14.13 -13.12 3.77
CA ASP A 88 14.00 -14.47 4.35
C ASP A 88 12.84 -15.28 3.74
N GLY A 89 12.12 -14.72 2.76
CA GLY A 89 10.96 -15.34 2.12
C GLY A 89 9.63 -15.07 2.84
N THR A 90 9.63 -14.31 3.93
CA THR A 90 8.40 -13.90 4.62
C THR A 90 7.68 -12.82 3.82
N ARG A 91 6.35 -12.96 3.69
CA ARG A 91 5.47 -11.87 3.20
C ARG A 91 4.70 -11.27 4.36
N ILE A 92 4.74 -9.95 4.48
CA ILE A 92 3.97 -9.20 5.48
C ILE A 92 2.96 -8.29 4.80
N ALA A 93 1.80 -8.09 5.44
CA ALA A 93 0.89 -7.03 5.07
C ALA A 93 1.31 -5.75 5.81
N TRP A 94 1.82 -4.77 5.07
CA TRP A 94 2.45 -3.59 5.64
C TRP A 94 1.54 -2.38 5.73
N ILE A 95 0.62 -2.21 4.78
CA ILE A 95 -0.35 -1.12 4.82
C ILE A 95 -1.72 -1.69 4.48
N HIS A 96 -2.72 -1.33 5.27
CA HIS A 96 -4.11 -1.73 5.08
C HIS A 96 -5.00 -0.49 5.05
N GLY A 97 -5.90 -0.42 4.08
CA GLY A 97 -6.75 0.75 3.91
C GLY A 97 -7.95 0.54 3.03
N ARG A 98 -8.60 1.66 2.72
CA ARG A 98 -9.70 1.73 1.77
C ARG A 98 -9.52 2.91 0.84
N THR A 99 -9.90 2.73 -0.42
CA THR A 99 -9.87 3.81 -1.40
C THR A 99 -10.94 4.86 -1.08
N THR A 100 -10.62 6.11 -1.41
CA THR A 100 -11.58 7.20 -1.49
C THR A 100 -11.53 7.75 -2.91
N ARG A 101 -12.67 7.97 -3.55
CA ARG A 101 -12.71 8.62 -4.87
C ARG A 101 -12.79 10.15 -4.75
N GLY A 102 -12.04 10.84 -5.59
CA GLY A 102 -12.09 12.28 -5.76
C GLY A 102 -12.33 12.68 -7.22
N GLU A 103 -13.01 13.80 -7.42
CA GLU A 103 -13.13 14.44 -8.73
C GLU A 103 -11.92 15.35 -8.99
N ALA A 104 -11.45 15.42 -10.24
CA ALA A 104 -10.46 16.41 -10.63
C ALA A 104 -11.10 17.82 -10.56
N ALA A 105 -10.44 18.74 -9.83
CA ALA A 105 -10.88 20.13 -9.69
C ALA A 105 -10.65 20.96 -10.98
#